data_AF-T0YH16-F1
#
_entry.id   AF-T0YH16-F1
#
_cell.length_a   1.000
_cell.length_b   1.000
_cell.length_c   1.000
_cell.angle_alpha   90.00
_cell.angle_beta   90.00
_cell.angle_gamma   90.00
#
_symmetry.space_group_name_H-M   'P 1'
#
loop_
_entity.id
_entity.type
_entity.pdbx_description
1 polymer ?
#
loop_
_entity_poly.entity_id
_entity_poly.type
_entity_poly.pdbx_seq_one_letter_code
_entity_poly.pdbx_strand_id
1 'polypeptide(L)'
;MQWKTFIEADVPRVHCPQCGVKQIPVAWAEDGSRVTELLEAYAIQVLQAVRSKVQAQELTALSWDQVDRVMERAVTRDVARRSLEGLRHA
;
A
#
# COMPACT_ATOMS: atom_id res chain seq x y z
N MET A 1 22.79 -21.42 5.01
CA MET A 1 22.47 -20.27 4.13
C MET A 1 21.22 -20.60 3.34
N GLN A 2 20.18 -19.77 3.42
CA GLN A 2 18.96 -19.98 2.65
C GLN A 2 19.08 -19.19 1.34
N TRP A 3 19.19 -19.90 0.22
CA TRP A 3 19.23 -19.32 -1.11
C TRP A 3 17.85 -18.74 -1.45
N LYS A 4 17.83 -17.55 -2.08
CA LYS A 4 16.60 -16.88 -2.52
C LYS A 4 16.63 -16.74 -4.04
N THR A 5 15.50 -17.01 -4.68
CA THR A 5 15.28 -16.74 -6.10
C THR A 5 14.30 -15.59 -6.20
N PHE A 6 14.67 -14.54 -6.93
CA PHE A 6 13.81 -13.41 -7.20
C PHE A 6 13.28 -13.53 -8.63
N ILE A 7 11.99 -13.26 -8.81
CA ILE A 7 11.37 -13.17 -10.14
C ILE A 7 11.19 -11.68 -10.42
N GLU A 8 11.82 -11.21 -11.48
CA GLU A 8 11.63 -9.87 -12.02
C GLU A 8 10.69 -9.97 -13.23
N ALA A 9 9.58 -9.27 -13.20
CA ALA A 9 8.59 -9.27 -14.26
C ALA A 9 7.83 -7.94 -14.29
N ASP A 10 7.60 -7.42 -15.49
CA ASP A 10 6.71 -6.29 -15.70
C ASP A 10 5.25 -6.70 -15.50
N VAL A 11 4.43 -5.78 -14.98
CA VAL A 11 2.98 -5.99 -14.89
C VAL A 11 2.36 -5.88 -16.29
N PRO A 12 1.71 -6.95 -16.81
CA PRO A 12 1.11 -6.94 -18.14
C PRO A 12 0.10 -5.80 -18.32
N ARG A 13 0.19 -5.13 -19.47
CA ARG A 13 -0.74 -4.08 -19.90
C ARG A 13 -1.65 -4.63 -21.00
N VAL A 14 -2.96 -4.59 -20.76
CA VAL A 14 -3.99 -5.08 -21.68
C VAL A 14 -4.72 -3.90 -22.32
N HIS A 15 -4.92 -3.95 -23.63
CA HIS A 15 -5.68 -2.93 -24.37
C HIS A 15 -7.16 -3.32 -24.44
N CYS A 16 -7.99 -2.68 -23.59
CA CYS A 16 -9.43 -2.84 -23.64
C CYS A 16 -10.05 -1.83 -24.64
N PRO A 17 -10.85 -2.26 -25.64
CA PRO A 17 -11.48 -1.35 -26.60
C PRO A 17 -12.37 -0.27 -25.97
N GLN A 18 -12.95 -0.54 -24.78
CA GLN A 18 -13.85 0.40 -24.09
C GLN A 18 -13.13 1.24 -23.02
N CYS A 19 -12.12 0.67 -22.35
CA CYS A 19 -11.51 1.27 -21.15
C CYS A 19 -10.07 1.79 -21.38
N GLY A 20 -9.52 1.61 -22.58
CA GLY A 20 -8.12 1.91 -22.89
C GLY A 20 -7.14 0.88 -22.31
N VAL A 21 -5.90 1.31 -22.07
CA VAL A 21 -4.85 0.42 -21.54
C VAL A 21 -4.96 0.29 -20.02
N LYS A 22 -5.06 -0.95 -19.53
CA LYS A 22 -5.13 -1.29 -18.11
C LYS A 22 -4.03 -2.26 -17.72
N GLN A 23 -3.56 -2.18 -16.48
CA GLN A 23 -2.72 -3.22 -15.90
C GLN A 23 -3.61 -4.34 -15.38
N ILE A 24 -3.14 -5.59 -15.48
CA ILE A 24 -3.84 -6.71 -14.84
C ILE A 24 -3.66 -6.62 -13.31
N PRO A 25 -4.64 -7.11 -12.53
CA PRO A 25 -4.44 -7.31 -11.10
C PRO A 25 -3.25 -8.23 -10.84
N VAL A 26 -2.43 -7.87 -9.85
CA VAL A 26 -1.29 -8.69 -9.39
C VAL A 26 -1.44 -8.99 -7.90
N ALA A 27 -0.89 -10.10 -7.44
CA ALA A 27 -1.05 -10.56 -6.06
C ALA A 27 -0.19 -9.79 -5.04
N TRP A 28 0.63 -8.84 -5.48
CA TRP A 28 1.62 -8.15 -4.64
C TRP A 28 1.51 -6.62 -4.65
N ALA A 29 0.48 -6.07 -5.29
CA ALA A 29 0.20 -4.64 -5.32
C ALA A 29 -1.30 -4.39 -5.57
N GLU A 30 -1.87 -3.43 -4.84
CA GLU A 30 -3.23 -2.97 -5.09
C GLU A 30 -3.31 -2.11 -6.38
N ASP A 31 -4.50 -2.06 -6.98
CA ASP A 31 -4.72 -1.27 -8.19
C ASP A 31 -4.40 0.21 -7.98
N GLY A 32 -3.59 0.77 -8.88
CA GLY A 32 -3.19 2.17 -8.83
C GLY A 32 -2.28 2.59 -7.66
N SER A 33 -1.85 1.66 -6.78
CA SER A 33 -1.04 1.99 -5.59
C SER A 33 0.35 2.53 -5.92
N ARG A 34 0.93 2.11 -7.05
CA ARG A 34 2.33 2.33 -7.46
C ARG A 34 3.38 1.79 -6.48
N VAL A 35 2.98 1.03 -5.46
CA VAL A 35 3.85 0.41 -4.47
C VAL A 35 3.42 -1.03 -4.24
N THR A 36 4.35 -1.89 -3.86
CA THR A 36 4.01 -3.25 -3.47
C THR A 36 3.32 -3.26 -2.11
N GLU A 37 2.48 -4.27 -1.85
CA GLU A 37 1.84 -4.44 -0.53
C GLU A 37 2.88 -4.57 0.59
N LEU A 38 4.01 -5.20 0.31
CA LEU A 38 5.12 -5.33 1.25
C LEU A 38 5.73 -3.97 1.60
N LEU A 39 5.98 -3.12 0.59
CA LEU A 39 6.51 -1.77 0.81
C LEU A 39 5.50 -0.89 1.57
N GLU A 40 4.22 -1.03 1.24
CA GLU A 40 3.14 -0.34 1.94
C GLU A 40 3.05 -0.76 3.41
N ALA A 41 3.12 -2.06 3.70
CA ALA A 41 3.14 -2.58 5.06
C ALA A 41 4.36 -2.09 5.86
N TYR A 42 5.54 -2.04 5.22
CA TYR A 42 6.73 -1.44 5.83
C TYR A 42 6.54 0.05 6.12
N ALA A 43 6.03 0.82 5.17
CA ALA A 43 5.78 2.24 5.35
C ALA A 43 4.77 2.54 6.47
N ILE A 44 3.73 1.70 6.64
CA ILE A 44 2.79 1.79 7.76
C ILE A 44 3.50 1.54 9.10
N GLN A 45 4.37 0.53 9.18
CA GLN A 45 5.16 0.27 10.40
C GLN A 45 6.06 1.46 10.74
N VAL A 46 6.70 2.06 9.74
CA VAL A 46 7.51 3.27 9.94
C VAL A 46 6.64 4.42 10.44
N LEU A 47 5.48 4.66 9.82
CA LEU A 47 4.54 5.71 10.23
C LEU A 47 4.07 5.57 11.67
N GLN A 48 3.93 4.34 12.17
CA GLN A 48 3.59 4.07 13.57
C GLN A 48 4.76 4.31 14.53
N ALA A 49 6.00 4.21 14.06
CA ALA A 49 7.21 4.36 14.88
C ALA A 49 7.73 5.80 14.95
N VAL A 50 7.37 6.67 14.00
CA VAL A 50 7.85 8.06 13.91
C VAL A 50 6.77 9.07 14.31
N ARG A 51 7.15 10.36 14.44
CA ARG A 51 6.23 11.42 14.86
C ARG A 51 5.64 12.22 13.70
N SER A 52 6.17 12.07 12.47
CA SER A 52 5.69 12.84 11.32
C SER A 52 5.87 12.09 9.99
N LYS A 53 5.05 12.46 8.99
CA LYS A 53 5.17 11.92 7.62
C LYS A 53 6.52 12.26 6.96
N VAL A 54 7.13 13.39 7.33
CA VAL A 54 8.46 13.79 6.84
C VAL A 54 9.52 12.80 7.28
N GLN A 55 9.51 12.41 8.57
CA GLN A 55 10.41 11.38 9.09
C GLN A 55 10.16 10.02 8.41
N ALA A 56 8.90 9.67 8.15
CA ALA A 56 8.57 8.44 7.43
C ALA A 56 9.10 8.45 5.99
N GLN A 57 8.99 9.57 5.28
CA GLN A 57 9.58 9.76 3.94
C GLN A 57 11.10 9.50 3.96
N GLU A 58 11.81 10.08 4.93
CA GLU A 58 13.27 9.94 5.06
C GLU A 58 13.71 8.47 5.22
N LEU A 59 12.88 7.65 5.86
CA LEU A 59 13.19 6.24 6.17
C LEU A 59 12.64 5.22 5.16
N THR A 60 11.76 5.63 4.24
CA THR A 60 11.07 4.73 3.30
C THR A 60 11.42 4.98 1.84
N ALA A 61 12.16 6.05 1.53
CA ALA A 61 12.45 6.51 0.16
C ALA A 61 11.20 6.80 -0.69
N LEU A 62 10.05 7.00 -0.04
CA LEU A 62 8.81 7.47 -0.65
C LEU A 62 8.73 8.99 -0.59
N SER A 63 8.11 9.63 -1.58
CA SER A 63 7.78 11.04 -1.47
C SER A 63 6.72 11.28 -0.39
N TRP A 64 6.63 12.51 0.10
CA TRP A 64 5.64 12.90 1.11
C TRP A 64 4.21 12.51 0.68
N ASP A 65 3.86 12.80 -0.57
CA ASP A 65 2.55 12.45 -1.14
C ASP A 65 2.31 10.94 -1.20
N GLN A 66 3.34 10.14 -1.45
CA GLN A 66 3.23 8.68 -1.45
C GLN A 66 3.02 8.15 -0.03
N VAL A 67 3.76 8.67 0.95
CA VAL A 67 3.57 8.35 2.37
C VAL A 67 2.16 8.71 2.82
N ASP A 68 1.67 9.88 2.42
CA ASP A 68 0.34 10.36 2.75
C ASP A 68 -0.75 9.42 2.19
N ARG A 69 -0.67 9.07 0.90
CA ARG A 69 -1.62 8.13 0.26
C ARG A 69 -1.59 6.74 0.88
N VAL A 70 -0.41 6.24 1.27
CA VAL A 70 -0.29 4.97 1.99
C VAL A 70 -1.05 5.04 3.32
N MET A 71 -0.85 6.11 4.08
CA MET A 71 -1.54 6.31 5.35
C MET A 71 -3.05 6.43 5.16
N GLU A 72 -3.53 7.24 4.20
CA GLU A 72 -4.95 7.38 3.89
C GLU A 72 -5.58 6.04 3.55
N ARG A 73 -4.98 5.28 2.62
CA ARG A 73 -5.48 3.95 2.23
C ARG A 73 -5.47 2.97 3.40
N ALA A 74 -4.45 2.98 4.24
CA ALA A 74 -4.40 2.16 5.45
C ALA A 74 -5.56 2.49 6.40
N VAL A 75 -5.84 3.77 6.64
CA VAL A 75 -6.94 4.21 7.51
C VAL A 75 -8.29 3.88 6.89
N THR A 76 -8.50 4.13 5.59
CA THR A 76 -9.76 3.77 4.90
C THR A 76 -10.05 2.28 5.01
N ARG A 77 -9.04 1.42 4.76
CA ARG A 77 -9.17 -0.04 4.91
C ARG A 77 -9.46 -0.45 6.35
N ASP A 78 -8.85 0.23 7.33
CA ASP A 78 -9.12 -0.06 8.74
C ASP A 78 -10.54 0.33 9.15
N VAL A 79 -10.97 1.55 8.82
CA VAL A 79 -12.33 2.05 9.08
C VAL A 79 -13.38 1.14 8.44
N ALA A 80 -13.16 0.67 7.21
CA ALA A 80 -14.06 -0.25 6.54
C ALA A 80 -14.20 -1.63 7.24
N ARG A 81 -13.17 -2.06 7.99
CA ARG A 81 -13.17 -3.31 8.75
C ARG A 81 -13.71 -3.18 10.18
N ARG A 82 -13.79 -1.95 10.72
CA ARG A 82 -14.29 -1.72 12.07
C ARG A 82 -15.79 -1.99 12.14
N SER A 83 -16.20 -2.82 13.09
CA SER A 83 -17.60 -3.00 13.47
C SER A 83 -17.88 -2.26 14.78
N LEU A 84 -19.06 -1.65 14.88
CA LEU A 84 -19.55 -1.06 16.13
C LEU A 84 -20.34 -2.08 16.98
N GLU A 85 -20.49 -3.30 16.47
CA GLU A 85 -21.23 -4.37 17.14
C GLU A 85 -20.57 -4.72 18.49
N GLY A 86 -21.34 -4.63 19.56
CA GLY A 86 -20.87 -4.91 20.92
C GLY A 86 -20.20 -3.73 21.65
N LEU A 87 -20.07 -2.55 21.02
CA LEU A 87 -19.63 -1.34 21.74
C LEU A 87 -20.69 -0.92 22.76
N ARG A 88 -20.32 -0.93 24.04
CA ARG A 88 -21.13 -0.37 25.13
C ARG A 88 -20.57 1.00 25.50
N HIS A 89 -21.45 1.99 25.63
CA HIS A 89 -21.08 3.27 26.20
C HIS A 89 -20.72 3.07 27.69
N ALA A 90 -19.59 3.63 28.10
CA ALA A 90 -19.15 3.68 29.50
C ALA A 90 -19.82 4.83 30.24
#